data_AF-A0A955MDD5-F1
#
_entry.id   AF-A0A955MDD5-F1
#
_cell.length_a   1.000
_cell.length_b   1.000
_cell.length_c   1.000
_cell.angle_alpha   90.00
_cell.angle_beta   90.00
_cell.angle_gamma   90.00
#
_symmetry.space_group_name_H-M   'P 1'
#
loop_
_entity.id
_entity.type
_entity.pdbx_description
1 polymer ?
#
loop_
_entity_poly.entity_id
_entity_poly.type
_entity_poly.pdbx_seq_one_letter_code
_entity_poly.pdbx_strand_id
1 'polypeptide(L)'
;MEESYWILKKAIEPVGAKQVASKLNISQSLVYKWCQKPDSAEEIASGAANPLDRLKKIYEITGDVEIVRWVCQMANGYFVANLLDDKKPIDVNVLKNIQIFIKEFSEALGAISSSYNVEKRITKDEAAVIRKEWEDLKSVGERFVKACEEGKFI
;
A
#
# COMPACT_ATOMS: atom_id res chain seq x y z
N MET A 1 6.61 10.15 4.76
CA MET A 1 6.38 8.75 5.18
C MET A 1 6.90 8.64 6.60
N GLU A 2 6.14 8.06 7.52
CA GLU A 2 6.63 7.83 8.88
C GLU A 2 7.79 6.81 8.88
N GLU A 3 8.73 6.96 9.81
CA GLU A 3 9.89 6.08 9.92
C GLU A 3 9.51 4.69 10.47
N SER A 4 10.10 3.63 9.93
CA SER A 4 9.76 2.23 10.22
C SER A 4 9.85 1.85 11.71
N TYR A 5 10.89 2.35 12.41
CA TYR A 5 11.08 2.12 13.84
C TYR A 5 9.91 2.66 14.68
N TRP A 6 9.29 3.75 14.23
CA TRP A 6 8.21 4.41 14.95
C TRP A 6 6.88 3.67 14.76
N ILE A 7 6.64 3.17 13.55
CA ILE A 7 5.52 2.27 13.25
C ILE A 7 5.60 1.03 14.15
N LEU A 8 6.78 0.40 14.24
CA LEU A 8 7.00 -0.76 15.12
C LEU A 8 6.81 -0.41 16.59
N LYS A 9 7.37 0.72 17.04
CA LYS A 9 7.20 1.19 18.43
C LYS A 9 5.72 1.31 18.80
N LYS A 10 4.92 2.00 17.99
CA LYS A 10 3.48 2.15 18.19
C LYS A 10 2.73 0.83 18.23
N ALA A 11 3.09 -0.11 17.35
CA ALA A 11 2.41 -1.41 17.28
C ALA A 11 2.77 -2.31 18.47
N ILE A 12 4.01 -2.23 18.96
CA ILE A 12 4.54 -3.09 20.02
C ILE A 12 4.19 -2.57 21.41
N GLU A 13 4.12 -1.25 21.63
CA GLU A 13 3.84 -0.63 22.94
C GLU A 13 2.58 -1.19 23.65
N PRO A 14 1.41 -1.30 22.98
CA PRO A 14 0.19 -1.81 23.62
C PRO A 14 0.27 -3.30 24.01
N VAL A 15 1.07 -4.09 23.30
CA VAL A 15 1.23 -5.53 23.50
C VAL A 15 2.38 -5.82 24.49
N GLY A 16 3.38 -4.96 24.51
CA GLY A 16 4.59 -5.08 25.32
C GLY A 16 5.69 -5.90 24.64
N ALA A 17 6.91 -5.34 24.63
CA ALA A 17 8.08 -5.93 23.97
C ALA A 17 8.41 -7.36 24.45
N LYS A 18 8.17 -7.66 25.73
CA LYS A 18 8.38 -9.02 26.30
C LYS A 18 7.50 -10.07 25.65
N GLN A 19 6.22 -9.74 25.43
CA GLN A 19 5.26 -10.67 24.83
C GLN A 19 5.60 -10.92 23.35
N VAL A 20 5.91 -9.85 22.62
CA VAL A 20 6.33 -9.93 21.22
C VAL A 20 7.60 -10.76 21.07
N ALA A 21 8.62 -10.51 21.89
CA ALA A 21 9.87 -11.26 21.89
C ALA A 21 9.66 -12.76 22.12
N SER A 22 8.82 -13.11 23.10
CA SER A 22 8.48 -14.51 23.40
C SER A 22 7.76 -15.20 22.24
N LYS A 23 6.81 -14.51 21.59
CA LYS A 23 6.05 -15.08 20.46
C LYS A 23 6.89 -15.25 19.19
N LEU A 24 7.86 -14.36 18.98
CA LEU A 24 8.78 -14.42 17.84
C LEU A 24 10.04 -15.25 18.11
N ASN A 25 10.20 -15.79 19.33
CA ASN A 25 11.38 -16.55 19.77
C ASN A 25 12.71 -15.78 19.57
N ILE A 26 12.73 -14.53 20.00
CA ILE A 26 13.88 -13.61 19.95
C ILE A 26 14.10 -12.92 21.29
N SER A 27 15.22 -12.21 21.45
CA SER A 27 15.50 -11.47 22.68
C SER A 27 14.64 -10.21 22.79
N GLN A 28 14.21 -9.87 24.01
CA GLN A 28 13.48 -8.63 24.28
C GLN A 28 14.31 -7.38 23.93
N SER A 29 15.64 -7.45 24.11
CA SER A 29 16.55 -6.38 23.72
C SER A 29 16.54 -6.12 22.21
N LEU A 30 16.40 -7.16 21.37
CA LEU A 30 16.28 -7.00 19.93
C LEU A 30 14.98 -6.30 19.55
N VAL A 31 13.87 -6.64 20.21
CA VAL A 31 12.57 -5.96 20.01
C VAL A 31 12.66 -4.48 20.39
N TYR A 32 13.34 -4.13 21.49
CA TYR A 32 13.57 -2.72 21.82
C TYR A 32 14.45 -2.02 20.79
N LYS A 33 15.51 -2.68 20.30
CA LYS A 33 16.37 -2.14 19.24
C LYS A 33 15.56 -1.83 17.97
N TRP A 34 14.59 -2.67 17.61
CA TRP A 34 13.71 -2.42 16.46
C TRP A 34 12.83 -1.17 16.59
N CYS A 35 12.50 -0.76 17.82
CA CYS A 35 11.67 0.41 18.12
C CYS A 35 12.48 1.70 18.29
N GLN A 36 13.80 1.65 18.15
CA GLN A 36 14.70 2.79 18.29
C GLN A 36 15.09 3.34 16.93
N LYS A 37 15.36 4.65 16.88
CA LYS A 37 15.90 5.28 15.68
C LYS A 37 17.28 4.69 15.41
N PRO A 38 17.57 4.20 14.19
CA PRO A 38 18.90 3.70 13.85
C PRO A 38 19.93 4.84 13.90
N ASP A 39 21.11 4.56 14.46
CA ASP A 39 22.14 5.57 14.65
C ASP A 39 22.97 5.81 13.38
N SER A 40 22.99 4.84 12.45
CA SER A 40 23.66 4.99 11.15
C SER A 40 22.94 4.25 10.01
N ALA A 41 23.27 4.62 8.77
CA ALA A 41 22.80 3.90 7.59
C ALA A 41 23.36 2.46 7.52
N GLU A 42 24.54 2.19 8.11
CA GLU A 42 25.06 0.82 8.19
C GLU A 42 24.22 -0.05 9.14
N GLU A 43 23.63 0.51 10.20
CA GLU A 43 22.73 -0.24 11.07
C GLU A 43 21.45 -0.66 10.36
N ILE A 44 20.90 0.21 9.49
CA ILE A 44 19.76 -0.09 8.61
C ILE A 44 20.11 -1.20 7.61
N ALA A 45 21.35 -1.25 7.14
CA ALA A 45 21.85 -2.27 6.22
C ALA A 45 22.26 -3.59 6.92
N SER A 46 22.31 -3.62 8.25
CA SER A 46 22.82 -4.77 9.01
C SER A 46 21.78 -5.88 9.23
N GLY A 47 22.24 -7.09 9.59
CA GLY A 47 21.39 -8.20 10.02
C GLY A 47 20.59 -7.95 11.32
N ALA A 48 20.75 -6.79 11.96
CA ALA A 48 19.96 -6.32 13.10
C ALA A 48 18.86 -5.31 12.71
N ALA A 49 18.72 -5.00 11.42
CA ALA A 49 17.66 -4.14 10.90
C ALA A 49 16.28 -4.65 11.34
N ASN A 50 15.38 -3.72 11.62
CA ASN A 50 14.03 -4.08 12.01
C ASN A 50 13.28 -4.78 10.85
N PRO A 51 12.23 -5.55 11.14
CA PRO A 51 11.58 -6.39 10.12
C PRO A 51 10.99 -5.60 8.94
N LEU A 52 10.51 -4.37 9.18
CA LEU A 52 9.95 -3.53 8.13
C LEU A 52 11.05 -3.02 7.18
N ASP A 53 12.19 -2.60 7.72
CA ASP A 53 13.35 -2.19 6.90
C ASP A 53 13.89 -3.34 6.07
N ARG A 54 13.91 -4.55 6.65
CA ARG A 54 14.33 -5.75 5.91
C ARG A 54 13.37 -6.04 4.76
N LEU A 55 12.06 -5.96 4.98
CA LEU A 55 11.07 -6.16 3.92
C LEU A 55 11.20 -5.10 2.81
N LYS A 56 11.35 -3.83 3.20
CA LYS A 56 11.62 -2.73 2.26
C LYS A 56 12.87 -3.02 1.43
N LYS A 57 13.94 -3.49 2.05
CA LYS A 57 15.18 -3.81 1.35
C LYS A 57 15.03 -4.95 0.35
N ILE A 58 14.27 -6.01 0.71
CA ILE A 58 13.96 -7.10 -0.21
C ILE A 58 13.16 -6.57 -1.40
N TYR A 59 12.16 -5.73 -1.17
CA TYR A 59 11.39 -5.09 -2.24
C TYR A 59 12.28 -4.23 -3.14
N GLU A 60 13.17 -3.40 -2.59
CA GLU A 60 14.11 -2.57 -3.37
C GLU A 60 15.05 -3.39 -4.25
N ILE A 61 15.50 -4.56 -3.77
CA ILE A 61 16.41 -5.45 -4.51
C ILE A 61 15.67 -6.22 -5.61
N THR A 62 14.46 -6.70 -5.31
CA THR A 62 13.71 -7.58 -6.21
C THR A 62 12.83 -6.83 -7.21
N GLY A 63 12.35 -5.63 -6.84
CA GLY A 63 11.32 -4.91 -7.58
C GLY A 63 9.96 -5.61 -7.61
N ASP A 64 9.78 -6.69 -6.83
CA ASP A 64 8.58 -7.51 -6.89
C ASP A 64 7.47 -6.94 -5.99
N VAL A 65 6.44 -6.37 -6.61
CA VAL A 65 5.29 -5.78 -5.94
C VAL A 65 4.44 -6.80 -5.19
N GLU A 66 4.55 -8.11 -5.50
CA GLU A 66 3.82 -9.16 -4.80
C GLU A 66 4.16 -9.21 -3.31
N ILE A 67 5.38 -8.83 -2.93
CA ILE A 67 5.80 -8.73 -1.52
C ILE A 67 4.92 -7.72 -0.77
N VAL A 68 4.64 -6.57 -1.38
CA VAL A 68 3.81 -5.51 -0.78
C VAL A 68 2.34 -5.96 -0.76
N ARG A 69 1.86 -6.54 -1.86
CA ARG A 69 0.49 -7.08 -1.95
C ARG A 69 0.21 -8.12 -0.88
N TRP A 70 1.16 -9.03 -0.64
CA TRP A 70 1.05 -10.07 0.37
C TRP A 70 0.88 -9.48 1.78
N VAL A 71 1.65 -8.45 2.15
CA VAL A 71 1.50 -7.77 3.46
C VAL A 71 0.13 -7.11 3.59
N CYS A 72 -0.37 -6.45 2.54
CA CYS A 72 -1.71 -5.87 2.58
C CYS A 72 -2.79 -6.93 2.73
N GLN A 73 -2.68 -8.05 2.02
CA GLN A 73 -3.63 -9.17 2.09
C GLN A 73 -3.71 -9.79 3.50
N MET A 74 -2.60 -9.84 4.23
CA MET A 74 -2.58 -10.29 5.64
C MET A 74 -3.54 -9.48 6.54
N ALA A 75 -3.78 -8.21 6.20
CA ALA A 75 -4.72 -7.34 6.90
C ALA A 75 -6.10 -7.27 6.23
N ASN A 76 -6.43 -8.21 5.34
CA ASN A 76 -7.61 -8.17 4.45
C ASN A 76 -7.67 -6.89 3.58
N GLY A 77 -6.52 -6.27 3.34
CA GLY A 77 -6.38 -5.08 2.50
C GLY A 77 -5.86 -5.40 1.10
N TYR A 78 -5.78 -4.36 0.28
CA TYR A 78 -5.22 -4.42 -1.07
C TYR A 78 -4.24 -3.26 -1.26
N PHE A 79 -3.11 -3.52 -1.92
CA PHE A 79 -2.18 -2.46 -2.30
C PHE A 79 -2.64 -1.82 -3.60
N VAL A 80 -3.02 -0.54 -3.54
CA VAL A 80 -3.25 0.31 -4.70
C VAL A 80 -1.94 1.06 -4.94
N ALA A 81 -1.29 0.81 -6.07
CA ALA A 81 -0.15 1.62 -6.44
C ALA A 81 -0.62 3.05 -6.71
N ASN A 82 0.02 4.02 -6.05
CA ASN A 82 -0.07 5.40 -6.52
C ASN A 82 0.54 5.43 -7.92
N LEU A 83 -0.20 5.92 -8.91
CA LEU A 83 0.36 6.18 -10.23
C LEU A 83 1.42 7.28 -10.08
N LEU A 84 2.68 6.90 -9.86
CA LEU A 84 3.78 7.84 -9.71
C LEU A 84 4.31 8.35 -11.07
N ASP A 85 3.95 7.67 -12.18
CA ASP A 85 4.69 7.82 -13.43
C ASP A 85 3.83 7.79 -14.70
N ASP A 86 2.67 8.45 -14.66
CA ASP A 86 2.11 8.95 -15.93
C ASP A 86 2.70 10.32 -16.20
N LYS A 87 3.42 10.41 -17.32
CA LYS A 87 4.03 11.61 -17.92
C LYS A 87 3.06 12.78 -18.17
N LYS A 88 1.84 12.74 -17.62
CA LYS A 88 0.84 13.78 -17.69
C LYS A 88 0.76 14.49 -16.33
N PRO A 89 1.13 15.78 -16.26
CA PRO A 89 0.85 16.56 -15.06
C PRO A 89 -0.63 16.44 -14.72
N ILE A 90 -0.93 16.34 -13.42
CA ILE A 90 -2.30 16.42 -12.92
C ILE A 90 -2.89 17.73 -13.45
N ASP A 91 -4.00 17.62 -14.19
CA ASP A 91 -4.69 18.81 -14.67
C ASP A 91 -5.20 19.53 -13.42
N VAL A 92 -4.74 20.76 -13.21
CA VAL A 92 -5.09 21.60 -12.04
C VAL A 92 -6.58 21.95 -12.02
N ASN A 93 -7.31 21.66 -13.08
CA ASN A 93 -8.74 21.84 -13.13
C ASN A 93 -9.47 20.71 -12.38
N VAL A 94 -10.00 21.03 -11.21
CA VAL A 94 -10.82 20.14 -10.37
C VAL A 94 -11.98 19.52 -11.15
N LEU A 95 -12.65 20.28 -12.03
CA LEU A 95 -13.80 19.77 -12.80
C LEU A 95 -13.40 18.67 -13.78
N LYS A 96 -12.20 18.75 -14.38
CA LYS A 96 -11.69 17.69 -15.25
C LYS A 96 -11.32 16.42 -14.47
N ASN A 97 -10.76 16.56 -13.27
CA ASN A 97 -10.49 15.40 -12.41
C ASN A 97 -11.79 14.69 -11.99
N ILE A 98 -12.84 15.46 -11.67
CA ILE A 98 -14.17 14.90 -11.40
C ILE A 98 -14.71 14.15 -12.61
N GLN A 99 -14.57 14.70 -13.83
CA GLN A 99 -15.00 14.03 -15.06
C GLN A 99 -14.24 12.72 -15.31
N ILE A 100 -12.93 12.70 -15.08
CA ILE A 100 -12.11 11.47 -15.15
C ILE A 100 -12.63 10.46 -14.12
N PHE A 101 -12.84 10.88 -12.87
CA PHE A 101 -13.35 10.01 -11.82
C PHE A 101 -14.72 9.39 -12.17
N ILE A 102 -15.65 10.18 -12.72
CA ILE A 102 -16.97 9.70 -13.18
C ILE A 102 -16.83 8.71 -14.34
N LYS A 103 -15.90 8.95 -15.27
CA LYS A 103 -15.62 8.05 -16.39
C LYS A 103 -15.12 6.69 -15.90
N GLU A 104 -14.08 6.68 -15.08
CA GLU A 104 -13.50 5.45 -14.52
C GLU A 104 -14.50 4.68 -13.66
N PHE A 105 -15.34 5.39 -12.89
CA PHE A 105 -16.43 4.77 -12.13
C PHE A 105 -17.46 4.10 -13.05
N SER A 106 -17.79 4.76 -14.17
CA SER A 106 -18.71 4.20 -15.17
C SER A 106 -18.12 2.98 -15.88
N GLU A 107 -16.82 2.97 -16.15
CA GLU A 107 -16.11 1.83 -16.73
C GLU A 107 -16.07 0.62 -15.77
N ALA A 108 -15.78 0.85 -14.48
CA ALA A 108 -15.86 -0.19 -13.45
C ALA A 108 -17.28 -0.76 -13.30
N LEU A 109 -18.31 0.09 -13.28
CA LEU A 109 -19.72 -0.36 -13.28
C LEU A 109 -20.08 -1.14 -14.54
N GLY A 110 -19.56 -0.72 -15.70
CA GLY A 110 -19.71 -1.42 -16.98
C GLY A 110 -19.11 -2.83 -16.94
N ALA A 111 -17.91 -2.98 -16.37
CA ALA A 111 -17.25 -4.28 -16.20
C ALA A 111 -18.04 -5.21 -15.28
N ILE A 112 -18.55 -4.70 -14.16
CA ILE A 112 -19.39 -5.47 -13.22
C ILE A 112 -20.70 -5.91 -13.89
N SER A 113 -21.38 -4.99 -14.59
CA SER A 113 -22.65 -5.26 -15.28
C SER A 113 -22.47 -6.27 -16.41
N SER A 114 -21.39 -6.15 -17.19
CA SER A 114 -21.09 -7.06 -18.30
C SER A 114 -20.76 -8.47 -17.81
N SER A 115 -20.04 -8.59 -16.69
CA SER A 115 -19.72 -9.88 -16.05
C SER A 115 -20.94 -10.58 -15.45
N TYR A 116 -22.05 -9.87 -15.22
CA TYR A 116 -23.28 -10.45 -14.68
C TYR A 116 -24.25 -10.98 -15.76
N ASN A 117 -24.16 -10.43 -16.99
CA ASN A 117 -25.16 -10.64 -18.03
C ASN A 117 -25.05 -11.95 -18.82
N VAL A 118 -23.94 -12.70 -18.69
CA VAL A 118 -23.74 -13.91 -19.51
C VAL A 118 -24.15 -15.21 -18.80
N GLU A 119 -23.87 -15.37 -17.49
CA GLU A 119 -24.20 -16.63 -16.77
C GLU A 119 -24.80 -16.48 -15.36
N LYS A 120 -25.20 -15.28 -14.89
CA LYS A 120 -25.60 -15.03 -13.48
C LYS A 120 -24.56 -15.51 -12.45
N ARG A 121 -23.31 -15.74 -12.88
CA ARG A 121 -22.19 -16.18 -12.06
C ARG A 121 -20.96 -15.42 -12.54
N ILE A 122 -20.24 -14.83 -11.60
CA ILE A 122 -18.97 -14.18 -11.88
C ILE A 122 -17.89 -15.27 -11.82
N THR A 123 -17.24 -15.51 -12.94
CA THR A 123 -16.09 -16.43 -13.05
C THR A 123 -14.84 -15.83 -12.39
N LYS A 124 -13.81 -16.64 -12.15
CA LYS A 124 -12.55 -16.15 -11.57
C LYS A 124 -11.87 -15.10 -12.46
N ASP A 125 -11.97 -15.26 -13.78
CA ASP A 125 -11.38 -14.34 -14.75
C ASP A 125 -12.13 -13.01 -14.77
N GLU A 126 -13.47 -13.04 -14.73
CA GLU A 126 -14.29 -11.83 -14.59
C GLU A 126 -14.06 -11.12 -13.25
N ALA A 127 -13.90 -11.86 -12.17
CA ALA A 127 -13.54 -11.28 -10.87
C ALA A 127 -12.16 -10.60 -10.91
N ALA A 128 -11.21 -11.13 -11.69
CA ALA A 128 -9.91 -10.50 -11.91
C ALA A 128 -10.01 -9.22 -12.76
N VAL A 129 -10.90 -9.19 -13.76
CA VAL A 129 -11.18 -7.97 -14.55
C VAL A 129 -11.84 -6.91 -13.66
N ILE A 130 -12.91 -7.25 -12.94
CA ILE A 130 -13.56 -6.33 -11.98
C ILE A 130 -12.54 -5.80 -10.97
N ARG A 131 -11.65 -6.68 -10.47
CA ARG A 131 -10.58 -6.29 -9.55
C ARG A 131 -9.69 -5.23 -10.19
N LYS A 132 -9.22 -5.46 -11.41
CA LYS A 132 -8.34 -4.53 -12.11
C LYS A 132 -8.99 -3.14 -12.28
N GLU A 133 -10.19 -3.09 -12.82
CA GLU A 133 -10.93 -1.82 -13.03
C GLU A 133 -11.19 -1.09 -11.70
N TRP A 134 -11.44 -1.83 -10.61
CA TRP A 134 -11.60 -1.26 -9.28
C TRP A 134 -10.29 -0.71 -8.69
N GLU A 135 -9.16 -1.38 -8.91
CA GLU A 135 -7.84 -0.85 -8.52
C GLU A 135 -7.49 0.42 -9.31
N ASP A 136 -7.81 0.47 -10.60
CA ASP A 136 -7.57 1.63 -11.47
C ASP A 136 -8.39 2.85 -10.97
N LEU A 137 -9.68 2.67 -10.68
CA LEU A 137 -10.53 3.70 -10.08
C LEU A 137 -9.96 4.23 -8.75
N LYS A 138 -9.56 3.33 -7.84
CA LYS A 138 -8.97 3.72 -6.55
C LYS A 138 -7.69 4.52 -6.76
N SER A 139 -6.85 4.13 -7.71
CA SER A 139 -5.60 4.83 -7.98
C SER A 139 -5.82 6.27 -8.47
N VAL A 140 -6.85 6.48 -9.31
CA VAL A 140 -7.27 7.82 -9.74
C VAL A 140 -7.77 8.65 -8.55
N GLY A 141 -8.54 8.05 -7.65
CA GLY A 141 -8.98 8.69 -6.41
C GLY A 141 -7.82 9.11 -5.50
N GLU A 142 -6.88 8.20 -5.24
CA GLU A 142 -5.68 8.48 -4.42
C GLU A 142 -4.82 9.59 -5.04
N ARG A 143 -4.68 9.61 -6.36
CA ARG A 143 -3.96 10.69 -7.07
C ARG A 143 -4.62 12.05 -6.86
N PHE A 144 -5.95 12.11 -6.92
CA PHE A 144 -6.69 13.34 -6.66
C PHE A 144 -6.50 13.82 -5.22
N VAL A 145 -6.65 12.94 -4.24
CA VAL A 145 -6.45 13.26 -2.81
C VAL A 145 -5.03 13.75 -2.56
N LYS A 146 -4.02 13.05 -3.08
CA LYS A 146 -2.62 13.46 -2.96
C LYS A 146 -2.36 14.85 -3.54
N ALA A 147 -2.96 15.20 -4.68
CA ALA A 147 -2.84 16.54 -5.24
C ALA A 147 -3.54 17.62 -4.40
N CYS A 148 -4.63 17.28 -3.69
CA CYS A 148 -5.22 18.16 -2.68
C CYS A 148 -4.28 18.36 -1.49
N GLU A 149 -3.68 17.29 -0.96
CA GLU A 149 -2.73 17.33 0.17
C GLU A 149 -1.46 18.14 -0.17
N GLU A 150 -1.01 18.07 -1.43
CA GLU A 150 0.13 18.83 -1.95
C GLU A 150 -0.22 20.30 -2.28
N GLY A 151 -1.48 20.72 -2.10
CA GLY A 151 -1.93 22.09 -2.35
C GLY A 151 -1.92 22.48 -3.84
N LYS A 152 -1.96 21.50 -4.75
CA LYS A 152 -1.82 21.75 -6.20
C LYS A 152 -3.05 22.41 -6.83
N PHE A 153 -4.22 22.36 -6.20
CA PHE A 153 -5.48 22.89 -6.72
C PHE A 153 -5.79 24.33 -6.25
N ILE A 154 -4.79 25.06 -5.77
CA ILE A 154 -4.88 26.45 -5.28
C ILE A 154 -4.51 27.42 -6.40
#